data_AF-A0AAU6BB71-F1
#
_entry.id   AF-A0AAU6BB71-F1
#
_cell.length_a   1.000
_cell.length_b   1.000
_cell.length_c   1.000
_cell.angle_alpha   90.00
_cell.angle_beta   90.00
_cell.angle_gamma   90.00
#
_symmetry.space_group_name_H-M   'P 1'
#
loop_
_entity.id
_entity.type
_entity.pdbx_description
1 polymer ?
#
loop_
_entity_poly.entity_id
_entity_poly.type
_entity_poly.pdbx_seq_one_letter_code
_entity_poly.pdbx_strand_id
1 'polypeptide(L)'
;MQDFSDSFDDGPVRRERRFEGQPGPARRGRLTEGERVRLAQLREEAYAEPELPDGADRRTTWDSAEQGPHPRPDWVVTDLGAVDTELGVLKTGKEADVHLLRRNVPATDGVLLAAKRYRSDEHKLFHRDAGYLEGRRMRRSREMRAMSNRSSFGRNLIAEQWAVAEFAALSRLWTIGAPVPYPVQRNGTELLLEFLGDDDGTAAPRLAQLRPEPDELADLWAQATAALELLAVQGVAHGDLSAYNLLVHEGHLMVIDLPQVVDLVANPGGREFLTRDVRNLAGWFHARGLPEHLTAADDLVEALTFAAGLG
;
A
#
# COMPACT_ATOMS: atom_id res chain seq x y z
N MET A 1 -53.93 -42.61 -25.74
CA MET A 1 -53.22 -43.70 -25.06
C MET A 1 -52.90 -43.17 -23.68
N GLN A 2 -53.47 -43.81 -22.66
CA GLN A 2 -53.77 -43.26 -21.32
C GLN A 2 -52.55 -42.99 -20.44
N ASP A 3 -52.76 -42.03 -19.54
CA ASP A 3 -51.95 -41.60 -18.40
C ASP A 3 -51.46 -42.75 -17.49
N PHE A 4 -50.35 -42.53 -16.78
CA PHE A 4 -50.32 -42.35 -15.31
C PHE A 4 -48.87 -42.44 -14.79
N SER A 5 -48.55 -41.52 -13.88
CA SER A 5 -47.40 -41.57 -12.98
C SER A 5 -47.46 -42.82 -12.10
N ASP A 6 -46.31 -43.44 -11.80
CA ASP A 6 -46.19 -44.11 -10.50
C ASP A 6 -44.77 -44.10 -9.93
N SER A 7 -44.77 -43.83 -8.63
CA SER A 7 -43.70 -43.87 -7.65
C SER A 7 -43.23 -45.30 -7.34
N PHE A 8 -41.93 -45.46 -7.04
CA PHE A 8 -41.39 -46.62 -6.31
C PHE A 8 -40.29 -46.08 -5.40
N ASP A 9 -40.52 -45.92 -4.10
CA ASP A 9 -40.66 -46.92 -3.02
C ASP A 9 -39.31 -47.52 -2.59
N ASP A 10 -39.05 -47.33 -1.31
CA ASP A 10 -37.79 -47.51 -0.59
C ASP A 10 -37.78 -48.90 0.06
N GLY A 11 -36.82 -49.75 -0.33
CA GLY A 11 -36.70 -51.12 0.15
C GLY A 11 -35.24 -51.49 0.44
N PRO A 12 -34.93 -52.17 1.55
CA PRO A 12 -33.58 -52.23 2.10
C PRO A 12 -32.71 -53.25 1.33
N VAL A 13 -31.63 -52.77 0.72
CA VAL A 13 -30.67 -53.65 0.04
C VAL A 13 -29.74 -54.29 1.08
N ARG A 14 -29.87 -55.61 1.19
CA ARG A 14 -29.02 -56.55 1.93
C ARG A 14 -27.54 -56.25 1.78
N ARG A 15 -26.81 -56.18 2.90
CA ARG A 15 -25.34 -56.25 2.94
C ARG A 15 -24.87 -57.56 2.32
N GLU A 16 -24.22 -57.48 1.16
CA GLU A 16 -23.50 -58.60 0.56
C GLU A 16 -22.34 -59.04 1.46
N ARG A 17 -22.21 -60.36 1.59
CA ARG A 17 -21.13 -61.02 2.32
C ARG A 17 -19.81 -60.81 1.58
N ARG A 18 -18.81 -60.27 2.28
CA ARG A 18 -17.42 -60.27 1.80
C ARG A 18 -16.97 -61.71 1.54
N PHE A 19 -16.46 -61.95 0.34
CA PHE A 19 -15.72 -63.15 -0.01
C PHE A 19 -14.44 -63.24 0.85
N GLU A 20 -14.26 -64.37 1.54
CA GLU A 20 -13.01 -64.76 2.18
C GLU A 20 -11.94 -64.97 1.10
N GLY A 21 -10.82 -64.25 1.17
CA GLY A 21 -9.64 -64.54 0.34
C GLY A 21 -8.80 -63.36 -0.15
N GLN A 22 -9.23 -62.10 0.00
CA GLN A 22 -8.35 -60.95 -0.28
C GLN A 22 -7.64 -60.48 0.99
N PRO A 23 -6.30 -60.35 1.01
CA PRO A 23 -5.60 -59.75 2.13
C PRO A 23 -6.02 -58.28 2.20
N GLY A 24 -6.79 -57.93 3.24
CA GLY A 24 -7.02 -56.54 3.60
C GLY A 24 -5.68 -55.85 3.90
N PRO A 25 -5.60 -54.50 3.81
CA PRO A 25 -4.35 -53.79 4.06
C PRO A 25 -3.84 -54.18 5.45
N ALA A 26 -2.71 -54.89 5.48
CA ALA A 26 -2.05 -55.24 6.72
C ALA A 26 -1.76 -53.92 7.46
N ARG A 27 -2.37 -53.74 8.64
CA ARG A 27 -1.94 -52.71 9.58
C ARG A 27 -0.47 -53.00 9.92
N ARG A 28 0.43 -52.38 9.16
CA ARG A 28 1.87 -52.52 9.34
C ARG A 28 2.23 -52.08 10.76
N GLY A 29 2.95 -52.98 11.42
CA GLY A 29 3.84 -52.81 12.57
C GLY A 29 3.67 -51.59 13.46
N ARG A 30 3.54 -51.85 14.77
CA ARG A 30 3.86 -50.87 15.81
C ARG A 30 5.26 -50.31 15.51
N LEU A 31 5.35 -49.02 15.20
CA LEU A 31 6.63 -48.34 14.95
C LEU A 31 7.63 -48.72 16.04
N THR A 32 8.84 -49.12 15.64
CA THR A 32 9.94 -49.33 16.57
C THR A 32 10.27 -48.01 17.27
N GLU A 33 10.87 -48.07 18.45
CA GLU A 33 11.19 -46.86 19.21
C GLU A 33 12.11 -45.92 18.40
N GLY A 34 13.08 -46.48 17.67
CA GLY A 34 13.97 -45.71 16.80
C GLY A 34 13.25 -45.02 15.63
N GLU A 35 12.23 -45.65 15.03
CA GLU A 35 11.44 -45.03 13.97
C GLU A 35 10.54 -43.91 14.50
N ARG A 36 10.00 -44.05 15.73
CA ARG A 36 9.23 -42.98 16.38
C ARG A 36 10.09 -41.77 16.69
N VAL A 37 11.30 -41.99 17.23
CA VAL A 37 12.26 -40.91 17.50
C VAL A 37 12.65 -40.21 16.20
N ARG A 38 12.98 -40.96 15.13
CA ARG A 38 13.31 -40.37 13.83
C ARG A 38 12.15 -39.57 13.24
N LEU A 39 10.92 -40.07 13.31
CA LEU A 39 9.74 -39.34 12.83
C LEU A 39 9.43 -38.12 13.69
N ALA A 40 9.65 -38.19 15.01
CA ALA A 40 9.53 -37.05 15.90
C ALA A 40 10.57 -35.98 15.58
N GLN A 41 11.81 -36.37 15.29
CA GLN A 41 12.89 -35.47 14.93
C GLN A 41 12.67 -34.83 13.55
N LEU A 42 12.27 -35.59 12.53
CA LEU A 42 11.88 -35.03 11.23
C LEU A 42 10.67 -34.10 11.35
N ARG A 43 9.76 -34.39 12.28
CA ARG A 43 8.62 -33.52 12.58
C ARG A 43 9.10 -32.24 13.26
N GLU A 44 10.00 -32.33 14.24
CA GLU A 44 10.62 -31.17 14.89
C GLU A 44 11.42 -30.33 13.90
N GLU A 45 12.21 -30.93 13.02
CA GLU A 45 12.95 -30.24 11.96
C GLU A 45 12.01 -29.59 10.92
N ALA A 46 10.91 -30.24 10.57
CA ALA A 46 9.90 -29.68 9.66
C ALA A 46 9.08 -28.53 10.26
N TYR A 47 8.99 -28.46 11.59
CA TYR A 47 8.34 -27.37 12.32
C TYR A 47 9.33 -26.39 12.96
N ALA A 48 10.63 -26.64 12.86
CA ALA A 48 11.65 -25.71 13.29
C ALA A 48 11.60 -24.51 12.35
N GLU A 49 11.26 -23.34 12.88
CA GLU A 49 11.38 -22.11 12.12
C GLU A 49 12.86 -21.91 11.79
N PRO A 50 13.24 -21.86 10.50
CA PRO A 50 14.64 -21.72 10.13
C PRO A 50 15.16 -20.41 10.71
N GLU A 51 16.22 -20.50 11.52
CA GLU A 51 16.85 -19.37 12.21
C GLU A 51 17.05 -18.20 11.24
N LEU A 52 16.71 -17.00 11.71
CA LEU A 52 16.96 -15.77 10.97
C LEU A 52 18.48 -15.54 10.95
N PRO A 53 19.05 -15.14 9.79
CA PRO A 53 20.43 -14.67 9.72
C PRO A 53 20.69 -13.55 10.75
N ASP A 54 21.90 -13.50 11.29
CA ASP A 54 22.28 -12.51 12.31
C ASP A 54 21.97 -11.07 11.87
N GLY A 55 21.19 -10.35 12.69
CA GLY A 55 20.79 -8.96 12.45
C GLY A 55 19.55 -8.78 11.56
N ALA A 56 18.88 -9.85 11.13
CA ALA A 56 17.59 -9.77 10.48
C ALA A 56 16.44 -9.73 11.50
N ASP A 57 15.47 -8.83 11.29
CA ASP A 57 14.27 -8.74 12.13
C ASP A 57 13.18 -9.72 11.65
N ARG A 58 13.11 -9.97 10.34
CA ARG A 58 12.14 -10.91 9.74
C ARG A 58 12.58 -11.40 8.36
N ARG A 59 11.94 -12.47 7.87
CA ARG A 59 11.99 -12.83 6.45
C ARG A 59 11.14 -11.86 5.63
N THR A 60 11.48 -11.72 4.36
CA THR A 60 10.64 -10.99 3.41
C THR A 60 9.20 -11.53 3.42
N THR A 61 8.23 -10.64 3.24
CA THR A 61 6.81 -11.00 3.10
C THR A 61 6.36 -11.01 1.64
N TRP A 62 7.30 -11.05 0.70
CA TRP A 62 7.06 -10.89 -0.73
C TRP A 62 6.09 -11.91 -1.34
N ASP A 63 6.06 -13.14 -0.82
CA ASP A 63 5.19 -14.24 -1.30
C ASP A 63 3.71 -14.07 -0.93
N SER A 64 3.44 -13.34 0.14
CA SER A 64 2.13 -13.18 0.76
C SER A 64 1.60 -11.73 0.67
N ALA A 65 2.42 -10.81 0.17
CA ALA A 65 2.07 -9.42 -0.02
C ALA A 65 1.44 -9.13 -1.39
N GLU A 66 0.65 -8.07 -1.46
CA GLU A 66 0.26 -7.45 -2.71
C GLU A 66 1.48 -6.73 -3.31
N GLN A 67 1.88 -7.10 -4.53
CA GLN A 67 3.13 -6.63 -5.15
C GLN A 67 2.92 -5.40 -6.02
N GLY A 68 3.95 -4.55 -6.12
CA GLY A 68 3.96 -3.37 -6.96
C GLY A 68 3.74 -3.64 -8.45
N PRO A 69 3.43 -2.59 -9.24
CA PRO A 69 3.14 -2.72 -10.66
C PRO A 69 4.35 -3.15 -11.48
N HIS A 70 4.09 -3.65 -12.69
CA HIS A 70 5.09 -4.00 -13.69
C HIS A 70 5.27 -2.88 -14.74
N PRO A 71 6.44 -2.74 -15.38
CA PRO A 71 7.68 -3.48 -15.09
C PRO A 71 8.24 -3.08 -13.72
N ARG A 72 8.81 -4.05 -12.99
CA ARG A 72 9.43 -3.75 -11.70
C ARG A 72 10.80 -3.11 -11.93
N PRO A 73 11.19 -2.11 -11.15
CA PRO A 73 12.57 -1.64 -11.15
C PRO A 73 13.55 -2.77 -10.80
N ASP A 74 14.72 -2.77 -11.43
CA ASP A 74 15.72 -3.83 -11.29
C ASP A 74 16.29 -3.94 -9.86
N TRP A 75 16.22 -2.86 -9.08
CA TRP A 75 16.65 -2.83 -7.69
C TRP A 75 15.69 -3.58 -6.75
N VAL A 76 14.48 -3.95 -7.18
CA VAL A 76 13.51 -4.61 -6.30
C VAL A 76 13.94 -6.06 -6.02
N VAL A 77 14.34 -6.34 -4.79
CA VAL A 77 14.67 -7.69 -4.33
C VAL A 77 13.38 -8.50 -4.09
N THR A 78 13.18 -9.53 -4.93
CA THR A 78 11.99 -10.40 -4.94
C THR A 78 12.26 -11.84 -4.47
N ASP A 79 13.51 -12.15 -4.14
CA ASP A 79 13.93 -13.48 -3.69
C ASP A 79 13.27 -13.83 -2.35
N LEU A 80 12.66 -15.02 -2.26
CA LEU A 80 11.97 -15.49 -1.05
C LEU A 80 12.92 -15.82 0.11
N GLY A 81 14.20 -16.02 -0.19
CA GLY A 81 15.27 -16.15 0.79
C GLY A 81 15.73 -14.82 1.37
N ALA A 82 15.23 -13.68 0.87
CA ALA A 82 15.58 -12.36 1.40
C ALA A 82 15.07 -12.13 2.82
N VAL A 83 15.77 -11.26 3.53
CA VAL A 83 15.43 -10.83 4.88
C VAL A 83 15.28 -9.32 4.94
N ASP A 84 14.49 -8.86 5.90
CA ASP A 84 14.27 -7.45 6.19
C ASP A 84 14.94 -7.12 7.54
N THR A 85 15.75 -6.06 7.57
CA THR A 85 16.36 -5.49 8.79
C THR A 85 15.88 -4.05 8.98
N GLU A 86 15.38 -3.73 10.17
CA GLU A 86 15.01 -2.38 10.58
C GLU A 86 16.26 -1.55 10.90
N LEU A 87 16.39 -0.40 10.25
CA LEU A 87 17.52 0.52 10.45
C LEU A 87 17.15 1.73 11.32
N GLY A 88 15.86 1.95 11.57
CA GLY A 88 15.39 3.01 12.47
C GLY A 88 14.14 3.70 11.97
N VAL A 89 13.69 4.70 12.72
CA VAL A 89 12.50 5.49 12.41
C VAL A 89 12.90 6.72 11.58
N LEU A 90 12.32 6.86 10.39
CA LEU A 90 12.48 8.06 9.56
C LEU A 90 11.52 9.16 10.00
N LYS A 91 10.27 8.80 10.30
CA LYS A 91 9.24 9.74 10.73
C LYS A 91 8.19 9.06 11.58
N THR A 92 7.83 9.68 12.70
CA THR A 92 6.60 9.34 13.44
C THR A 92 5.47 10.26 13.03
N GLY A 93 4.27 9.69 12.93
CA GLY A 93 3.08 10.42 12.54
C GLY A 93 1.89 10.05 13.42
N LYS A 94 0.88 10.92 13.43
CA LYS A 94 -0.41 10.61 14.10
C LYS A 94 -1.10 9.39 13.50
N GLU A 95 -0.84 9.15 12.21
CA GLU A 95 -1.61 8.24 11.38
C GLU A 95 -0.85 7.01 10.95
N ALA A 96 0.45 7.17 10.73
CA ALA A 96 1.39 6.15 10.33
C ALA A 96 2.80 6.55 10.78
N ASP A 97 3.65 5.56 10.99
CA ASP A 97 5.10 5.77 11.10
C ASP A 97 5.79 5.30 9.82
N VAL A 98 6.94 5.89 9.54
CA VAL A 98 7.81 5.50 8.43
C VAL A 98 9.15 5.07 9.02
N HIS A 99 9.56 3.86 8.69
CA HIS A 99 10.81 3.25 9.12
C HIS A 99 11.74 3.07 7.92
N LEU A 100 13.04 3.16 8.15
CA LEU A 100 14.04 2.74 7.19
C LEU A 100 14.26 1.24 7.36
N LEU A 101 14.16 0.51 6.27
CA LEU A 101 14.32 -0.93 6.21
C LEU A 101 15.35 -1.27 5.15
N ARG A 102 16.17 -2.27 5.40
CA ARG A 102 17.05 -2.86 4.39
C ARG A 102 16.56 -4.25 4.05
N ARG A 103 16.43 -4.54 2.76
CA ARG A 103 16.13 -5.87 2.24
C ARG A 103 17.32 -6.43 1.48
N ASN A 104 17.77 -7.63 1.82
CA ASN A 104 18.84 -8.31 1.11
C ASN A 104 18.67 -9.83 1.13
N VAL A 105 19.26 -10.50 0.14
CA VAL A 105 19.55 -11.93 0.25
C VAL A 105 20.72 -12.08 1.22
N PRO A 106 20.72 -13.08 2.13
CA PRO A 106 21.83 -13.26 3.07
C PRO A 106 23.19 -13.30 2.37
N ALA A 107 24.19 -12.61 2.95
CA ALA A 107 25.53 -12.43 2.38
C ALA A 107 25.61 -11.62 1.07
N THR A 108 24.58 -10.85 0.72
CA THR A 108 24.59 -9.88 -0.39
C THR A 108 24.35 -8.45 0.12
N ASP A 109 24.71 -7.47 -0.70
CA ASP A 109 24.30 -6.07 -0.49
C ASP A 109 22.77 -5.95 -0.55
N GLY A 110 22.24 -4.97 0.19
CA GLY A 110 20.81 -4.75 0.31
C GLY A 110 20.31 -3.51 -0.39
N VAL A 111 19.00 -3.42 -0.48
CA VAL A 111 18.31 -2.21 -0.91
C VAL A 111 17.60 -1.57 0.26
N LEU A 112 17.64 -0.24 0.32
CA LEU A 112 16.91 0.54 1.29
C LEU A 112 15.47 0.75 0.84
N LEU A 113 14.54 0.58 1.76
CA LEU A 113 13.10 0.70 1.57
C LEU A 113 12.52 1.59 2.68
N ALA A 114 11.48 2.34 2.35
CA ALA A 114 10.68 3.06 3.34
C ALA A 114 9.47 2.20 3.73
N ALA A 115 9.43 1.74 4.98
CA ALA A 115 8.31 0.98 5.53
C ALA A 115 7.30 1.90 6.22
N LYS A 116 6.20 2.21 5.53
CA LYS A 116 5.08 3.02 6.08
C LYS A 116 4.06 2.10 6.74
N ARG A 117 3.85 2.25 8.05
CA ARG A 117 2.96 1.43 8.87
C ARG A 117 1.81 2.24 9.42
N TYR A 118 0.59 1.94 8.99
CA TYR A 118 -0.60 2.63 9.47
C TYR A 118 -1.00 2.21 10.89
N ARG A 119 -1.25 3.20 11.75
CA ARG A 119 -1.71 3.01 13.13
C ARG A 119 -3.22 2.83 13.20
N SER A 120 -3.65 1.93 14.09
CA SER A 120 -5.06 1.66 14.41
C SER A 120 -5.64 2.53 15.55
N ASP A 121 -5.05 3.70 15.83
CA ASP A 121 -5.31 4.42 17.10
C ASP A 121 -6.65 5.19 17.18
N GLU A 122 -7.10 5.42 18.43
CA GLU A 122 -8.44 5.86 18.85
C GLU A 122 -8.85 7.30 18.45
N HIS A 123 -7.90 8.15 18.05
CA HIS A 123 -8.11 9.61 17.97
C HIS A 123 -8.51 10.15 16.58
N LYS A 124 -8.79 9.29 15.60
CA LYS A 124 -8.94 9.68 14.18
C LYS A 124 -10.29 10.29 13.75
N LEU A 125 -11.31 10.37 14.61
CA LEU A 125 -12.67 10.66 14.13
C LEU A 125 -13.09 12.13 13.97
N PHE A 126 -12.23 13.13 14.25
CA PHE A 126 -12.74 14.50 14.44
C PHE A 126 -12.21 15.61 13.53
N HIS A 127 -11.18 15.37 12.71
CA HIS A 127 -10.67 16.44 11.86
C HIS A 127 -10.48 15.98 10.41
N ARG A 128 -11.54 16.24 9.62
CA ARG A 128 -11.61 16.35 8.14
C ARG A 128 -12.42 15.29 7.37
N ASP A 129 -12.99 14.26 8.01
CA ASP A 129 -13.69 13.17 7.28
C ASP A 129 -14.99 13.54 6.53
N ALA A 130 -15.60 14.70 6.79
CA ALA A 130 -16.95 15.00 6.28
C ALA A 130 -17.05 15.10 4.74
N GLY A 131 -16.01 15.61 4.05
CA GLY A 131 -16.00 15.74 2.58
C GLY A 131 -15.28 14.62 1.83
N TYR A 132 -14.34 13.92 2.48
CA TYR A 132 -13.51 12.88 1.83
C TYR A 132 -14.26 11.56 1.59
N LEU A 133 -15.27 11.27 2.41
CA LEU A 133 -16.02 10.01 2.34
C LEU A 133 -17.33 10.13 1.57
N GLU A 134 -17.73 11.34 1.15
CA GLU A 134 -19.03 11.58 0.53
C GLU A 134 -19.20 10.91 -0.84
N GLY A 135 -18.16 10.93 -1.69
CA GLY A 135 -18.16 10.19 -2.97
C GLY A 135 -18.14 8.66 -2.80
N ARG A 136 -17.77 8.13 -1.62
CA ARG A 136 -17.70 6.69 -1.33
C ARG A 136 -18.94 6.15 -0.57
N ARG A 137 -20.01 6.94 -0.42
CA ARG A 137 -21.19 6.57 0.41
C ARG A 137 -22.05 5.44 -0.12
N MET A 138 -22.06 5.15 -1.42
CA MET A 138 -23.05 4.21 -1.98
C MET A 138 -22.80 2.72 -1.66
N ARG A 139 -21.56 2.33 -1.34
CA ARG A 139 -21.20 0.92 -1.04
C ARG A 139 -21.26 0.52 0.45
N ARG A 140 -21.47 1.47 1.37
CA ARG A 140 -21.13 1.32 2.81
C ARG A 140 -22.30 1.14 3.80
N SER A 141 -23.53 0.88 3.38
CA SER A 141 -24.67 0.78 4.32
C SER A 141 -24.65 -0.48 5.22
N ARG A 142 -23.82 -1.48 4.91
CA ARG A 142 -23.65 -2.71 5.72
C ARG A 142 -22.41 -2.68 6.61
N GLU A 143 -21.30 -2.16 6.11
CA GLU A 143 -20.01 -2.08 6.83
C GLU A 143 -20.03 -1.02 7.94
N MET A 144 -20.69 0.13 7.73
CA MET A 144 -20.81 1.16 8.76
C MET A 144 -21.57 0.72 10.02
N ARG A 145 -22.44 -0.31 9.92
CA ARG A 145 -23.14 -0.86 11.08
C ARG A 145 -22.24 -1.72 11.97
N ALA A 146 -21.18 -2.32 11.42
CA ALA A 146 -20.15 -3.00 12.21
C ALA A 146 -19.15 -1.99 12.84
N MET A 147 -18.97 -0.81 12.22
CA MET A 147 -18.06 0.25 12.67
C MET A 147 -18.54 1.00 13.93
N SER A 148 -19.83 0.91 14.27
CA SER A 148 -20.43 1.58 15.44
C SER A 148 -19.82 1.13 16.79
N ASN A 149 -19.15 -0.02 16.85
CA ASN A 149 -18.69 -0.62 18.11
C ASN A 149 -17.23 -0.38 18.48
N ARG A 150 -16.47 0.47 17.77
CA ARG A 150 -15.11 0.93 18.16
C ARG A 150 -14.16 -0.18 18.66
N SER A 151 -14.31 -1.41 18.18
CA SER A 151 -13.46 -2.52 18.59
C SER A 151 -12.06 -2.35 17.99
N SER A 152 -11.04 -2.95 18.62
CA SER A 152 -9.68 -3.03 18.06
C SER A 152 -9.69 -3.54 16.61
N PHE A 153 -10.57 -4.50 16.31
CA PHE A 153 -10.82 -5.02 14.97
C PHE A 153 -11.29 -3.95 13.97
N GLY A 154 -12.27 -3.12 14.34
CA GLY A 154 -12.78 -2.06 13.46
C GLY A 154 -11.73 -0.99 13.14
N ARG A 155 -10.81 -0.72 14.07
CA ARG A 155 -9.73 0.26 13.85
C ARG A 155 -8.63 -0.29 12.95
N ASN A 156 -8.29 -1.57 13.10
CA ASN A 156 -7.35 -2.25 12.20
C ASN A 156 -7.88 -2.24 10.75
N LEU A 157 -9.19 -2.45 10.57
CA LEU A 157 -9.82 -2.39 9.24
C LEU A 157 -9.68 -1.00 8.58
N ILE A 158 -9.77 0.10 9.35
CA ILE A 158 -9.57 1.46 8.82
C ILE A 158 -8.12 1.66 8.40
N ALA A 159 -7.16 1.25 9.24
CA ALA A 159 -5.75 1.34 8.91
C ALA A 159 -5.41 0.55 7.63
N GLU A 160 -5.99 -0.64 7.48
CA GLU A 160 -5.84 -1.47 6.28
C GLU A 160 -6.47 -0.81 5.05
N GLN A 161 -7.66 -0.19 5.18
CA GLN A 161 -8.28 0.56 4.09
C GLN A 161 -7.41 1.71 3.59
N TRP A 162 -6.70 2.41 4.48
CA TRP A 162 -5.77 3.47 4.11
C TRP A 162 -4.55 2.91 3.39
N ALA A 163 -3.99 1.81 3.89
CA ALA A 163 -2.89 1.11 3.24
C ALA A 163 -3.27 0.66 1.81
N VAL A 164 -4.45 0.06 1.64
CA VAL A 164 -4.99 -0.36 0.34
C VAL A 164 -5.19 0.83 -0.60
N ALA A 165 -5.77 1.92 -0.09
CA ALA A 165 -6.04 3.10 -0.90
C ALA A 165 -4.74 3.76 -1.40
N GLU A 166 -3.75 3.93 -0.52
CA GLU A 166 -2.47 4.53 -0.90
C GLU A 166 -1.70 3.62 -1.85
N PHE A 167 -1.65 2.32 -1.60
CA PHE A 167 -0.97 1.38 -2.49
C PHE A 167 -1.57 1.38 -3.91
N ALA A 168 -2.90 1.40 -4.01
CA ALA A 168 -3.60 1.48 -5.29
C ALA A 168 -3.35 2.81 -6.00
N ALA A 169 -3.35 3.94 -5.27
CA ALA A 169 -3.06 5.26 -5.83
C ALA A 169 -1.62 5.35 -6.34
N LEU A 170 -0.63 4.95 -5.52
CA LEU A 170 0.78 4.91 -5.91
C LEU A 170 1.00 4.00 -7.12
N SER A 171 0.39 2.81 -7.14
CA SER A 171 0.57 1.86 -8.24
C SER A 171 0.05 2.43 -9.55
N ARG A 172 -1.14 3.06 -9.53
CA ARG A 172 -1.72 3.72 -10.70
C ARG A 172 -0.86 4.88 -11.18
N LEU A 173 -0.46 5.76 -10.27
CA LEU A 173 0.30 6.97 -10.59
C LEU A 173 1.71 6.65 -11.08
N TRP A 174 2.38 5.68 -10.47
CA TRP A 174 3.69 5.23 -10.91
C TRP A 174 3.63 4.62 -12.33
N THR A 175 2.61 3.81 -12.62
CA THR A 175 2.46 3.14 -13.93
C THR A 175 2.36 4.13 -15.10
N ILE A 176 1.84 5.34 -14.86
CA ILE A 176 1.73 6.39 -15.87
C ILE A 176 2.91 7.37 -15.87
N GLY A 177 3.93 7.14 -15.05
CA GLY A 177 5.12 7.99 -14.93
C GLY A 177 4.92 9.24 -14.07
N ALA A 178 3.93 9.28 -13.18
CA ALA A 178 3.86 10.35 -12.18
C ALA A 178 5.04 10.25 -11.19
N PRO A 179 5.55 11.38 -10.68
CA PRO A 179 6.71 11.37 -9.81
C PRO A 179 6.32 10.98 -8.38
N VAL A 180 6.09 9.68 -8.18
CA VAL A 180 5.76 9.06 -6.88
C VAL A 180 6.76 7.95 -6.60
N PRO A 181 7.05 7.62 -5.33
CA PRO A 181 7.92 6.49 -5.02
C PRO A 181 7.29 5.17 -5.50
N TYR A 182 8.11 4.25 -6.01
CA TYR A 182 7.64 2.93 -6.41
C TYR A 182 7.03 2.18 -5.21
N PRO A 183 5.77 1.71 -5.28
CA PRO A 183 5.15 0.94 -4.21
C PRO A 183 5.55 -0.53 -4.30
N VAL A 184 6.65 -0.90 -3.64
CA VAL A 184 7.26 -2.24 -3.73
C VAL A 184 6.27 -3.34 -3.37
N GLN A 185 5.60 -3.23 -2.21
CA GLN A 185 4.58 -4.17 -1.79
C GLN A 185 3.70 -3.60 -0.66
N ARG A 186 2.54 -4.23 -0.44
CA ARG A 186 1.66 -4.00 0.72
C ARG A 186 1.34 -5.32 1.41
N ASN A 187 1.52 -5.37 2.73
CA ASN A 187 1.08 -6.47 3.57
C ASN A 187 0.27 -5.93 4.77
N GLY A 188 -1.04 -6.23 4.80
CA GLY A 188 -1.95 -5.67 5.80
C GLY A 188 -1.93 -4.15 5.80
N THR A 189 -1.49 -3.56 6.91
CA THR A 189 -1.38 -2.11 7.15
C THR A 189 -0.01 -1.50 6.83
N GLU A 190 0.94 -2.32 6.36
CA GLU A 190 2.30 -1.91 6.01
C GLU A 190 2.46 -1.78 4.48
N LEU A 191 3.07 -0.68 4.05
CA LEU A 191 3.57 -0.49 2.69
C LEU A 191 5.09 -0.44 2.74
N LEU A 192 5.75 -1.21 1.88
CA LEU A 192 7.14 -0.99 1.54
C LEU A 192 7.19 -0.18 0.25
N LEU A 193 7.90 0.95 0.31
CA LEU A 193 8.06 1.90 -0.76
C LEU A 193 9.53 2.03 -1.12
N GLU A 194 9.81 2.50 -2.33
CA GLU A 194 11.11 3.06 -2.69
C GLU A 194 11.57 4.06 -1.62
N PHE A 195 12.78 3.86 -1.14
CA PHE A 195 13.43 4.85 -0.29
C PHE A 195 14.01 5.95 -1.18
N LEU A 196 13.60 7.18 -0.92
CA LEU A 196 14.13 8.37 -1.58
C LEU A 196 15.14 9.02 -0.64
N GLY A 197 16.42 8.89 -0.96
CA GLY A 197 17.52 9.32 -0.11
C GLY A 197 18.84 8.64 -0.49
N ASP A 198 19.87 8.97 0.27
CA ASP A 198 21.22 8.49 0.03
C ASP A 198 21.43 7.05 0.54
N ASP A 199 22.43 6.37 0.00
CA ASP A 199 22.78 4.98 0.36
C ASP A 199 23.16 4.80 1.85
N ASP A 200 23.49 5.89 2.55
CA ASP A 200 23.78 5.88 3.98
C ASP A 200 22.53 5.90 4.88
N GLY A 201 21.34 5.97 4.26
CA GLY A 201 20.05 6.04 4.95
C GLY A 201 19.55 7.45 5.24
N THR A 202 20.24 8.48 4.75
CA THR A 202 19.78 9.87 4.85
C THR A 202 18.62 10.11 3.90
N ALA A 203 17.41 10.32 4.45
CA ALA A 203 16.22 10.56 3.64
C ALA A 203 16.28 11.90 2.89
N ALA A 204 15.75 11.92 1.67
CA ALA A 204 15.61 13.12 0.86
C ALA A 204 14.82 14.21 1.62
N PRO A 205 15.23 15.48 1.53
CA PRO A 205 14.55 16.57 2.23
C PRO A 205 13.17 16.82 1.65
N ARG A 206 12.26 17.29 2.49
CA ARG A 206 10.98 17.85 2.04
C ARG A 206 11.22 19.19 1.36
N LEU A 207 10.42 19.50 0.34
CA LEU A 207 10.45 20.81 -0.32
C LEU A 207 10.36 21.96 0.70
N ALA A 208 9.51 21.83 1.72
CA ALA A 208 9.36 22.84 2.78
C ALA A 208 10.67 23.15 3.53
N GLN A 209 11.59 22.18 3.65
CA GLN A 209 12.88 22.32 4.32
C GLN A 209 13.93 23.01 3.45
N LEU A 210 13.80 22.94 2.13
CA LEU A 210 14.76 23.52 1.19
C LEU A 210 14.72 25.04 1.17
N ARG A 211 15.79 25.64 0.64
CA ARG A 211 15.90 27.06 0.27
C ARG A 211 16.55 27.12 -1.11
N PRO A 212 15.82 26.74 -2.18
CA PRO A 212 16.38 26.64 -3.52
C PRO A 212 16.76 28.03 -4.05
N GLU A 213 17.80 28.06 -4.88
CA GLU A 213 18.17 29.25 -5.65
C GLU A 213 17.11 29.53 -6.74
N PRO A 214 17.06 30.75 -7.33
CA PRO A 214 16.00 31.13 -8.27
C PRO A 214 15.77 30.16 -9.43
N ASP A 215 16.85 29.65 -10.04
CA ASP A 215 16.76 28.72 -11.17
C ASP A 215 16.20 27.37 -10.72
N GLU A 216 16.70 26.82 -9.61
CA GLU A 216 16.20 25.58 -9.01
C GLU A 216 14.73 25.72 -8.56
N LEU A 217 14.35 26.88 -8.02
CA LEU A 217 12.97 27.16 -7.62
C LEU A 217 12.01 27.14 -8.83
N ALA A 218 12.44 27.69 -9.97
CA ALA A 218 11.67 27.66 -11.21
C ALA A 218 11.56 26.24 -11.77
N ASP A 219 12.64 25.47 -11.73
CA ASP A 219 12.64 24.06 -12.16
C ASP A 219 11.73 23.19 -11.29
N LEU A 220 11.81 23.34 -9.96
CA LEU A 220 10.92 22.65 -9.02
C LEU A 220 9.47 23.07 -9.19
N TRP A 221 9.18 24.32 -9.56
CA TRP A 221 7.82 24.77 -9.90
C TRP A 221 7.30 24.04 -11.13
N ALA A 222 8.09 23.98 -12.21
CA ALA A 222 7.71 23.27 -13.42
C ALA A 222 7.42 21.78 -13.15
N GLN A 223 8.23 21.13 -12.32
CA GLN A 223 8.00 19.76 -11.89
C GLN A 223 6.71 19.62 -11.06
N ALA A 224 6.46 20.56 -10.14
CA ALA A 224 5.25 20.57 -9.32
C ALA A 224 3.97 20.75 -10.17
N THR A 225 4.00 21.63 -11.16
CA THR A 225 2.87 21.84 -12.08
C THR A 225 2.64 20.63 -12.98
N ALA A 226 3.71 19.98 -13.46
CA ALA A 226 3.60 18.75 -14.24
C ALA A 226 3.00 17.60 -13.41
N ALA A 227 3.38 17.49 -12.13
CA ALA A 227 2.78 16.52 -11.21
C ALA A 227 1.29 16.77 -10.98
N LEU A 228 0.89 18.04 -10.79
CA LEU A 228 -0.52 18.44 -10.69
C LEU A 228 -1.31 18.10 -11.96
N GLU A 229 -0.72 18.33 -13.14
CA GLU A 229 -1.33 17.99 -14.44
C GLU A 229 -1.55 16.48 -14.57
N LEU A 230 -0.56 15.66 -14.24
CA LEU A 230 -0.70 14.20 -14.28
C LEU A 230 -1.79 13.70 -13.32
N LEU A 231 -1.88 14.27 -12.11
CA LEU A 231 -2.96 13.95 -11.17
C LEU A 231 -4.33 14.34 -11.76
N ALA A 232 -4.46 15.56 -12.30
CA ALA A 232 -5.70 16.06 -12.87
C ALA A 232 -6.16 15.24 -14.09
N VAL A 233 -5.26 14.89 -15.00
CA VAL A 233 -5.53 14.02 -16.16
C VAL A 233 -5.98 12.61 -15.72
N GLN A 234 -5.49 12.13 -14.58
CA GLN A 234 -6.00 10.90 -13.96
C GLN A 234 -7.32 11.08 -13.21
N GLY A 235 -7.94 12.26 -13.27
CA GLY A 235 -9.19 12.56 -12.59
C GLY A 235 -9.05 12.52 -11.07
N VAL A 236 -7.86 12.83 -10.54
CA VAL A 236 -7.62 12.84 -9.10
C VAL A 236 -6.97 14.12 -8.61
N ALA A 237 -7.33 14.56 -7.40
CA ALA A 237 -6.58 15.51 -6.60
C ALA A 237 -5.92 14.79 -5.43
N HIS A 238 -4.82 15.35 -4.94
CA HIS A 238 -4.19 14.83 -3.72
C HIS A 238 -5.04 15.15 -2.48
N GLY A 239 -5.67 16.33 -2.46
CA GLY A 239 -6.58 16.80 -1.40
C GLY A 239 -5.92 17.52 -0.22
N ASP A 240 -4.60 17.38 -0.06
CA ASP A 240 -3.78 18.12 0.91
C ASP A 240 -2.35 18.36 0.40
N LEU A 241 -2.18 18.56 -0.91
CA LEU A 241 -0.86 18.78 -1.49
C LEU A 241 -0.27 20.09 -0.97
N SER A 242 0.98 20.01 -0.52
CA SER A 242 1.77 21.13 -0.01
C SER A 242 3.25 20.78 -0.06
N ALA A 243 4.12 21.76 0.18
CA ALA A 243 5.56 21.53 0.25
C ALA A 243 6.01 20.55 1.36
N TYR A 244 5.10 20.16 2.28
CA TYR A 244 5.37 19.12 3.29
C TYR A 244 5.13 17.69 2.78
N ASN A 245 4.40 17.54 1.68
CA ASN A 245 4.06 16.25 1.03
C ASN A 245 4.83 16.07 -0.29
N LEU A 246 5.90 16.85 -0.46
CA LEU A 246 6.83 16.77 -1.58
C LEU A 246 8.23 16.53 -1.03
N LEU A 247 8.92 15.52 -1.53
CA LEU A 247 10.35 15.32 -1.34
C LEU A 247 11.10 15.83 -2.57
N VAL A 248 12.37 16.19 -2.41
CA VAL A 248 13.26 16.50 -3.53
C VAL A 248 14.48 15.59 -3.42
N HIS A 249 14.63 14.68 -4.36
CA HIS A 249 15.72 13.72 -4.42
C HIS A 249 16.50 13.94 -5.72
N GLU A 250 17.79 14.24 -5.62
CA GLU A 250 18.65 14.53 -6.79
C GLU A 250 18.07 15.60 -7.75
N GLY A 251 17.42 16.64 -7.21
CA GLY A 251 16.76 17.69 -7.99
C GLY A 251 15.39 17.32 -8.57
N HIS A 252 14.92 16.09 -8.32
CA HIS A 252 13.61 15.61 -8.75
C HIS A 252 12.58 15.69 -7.62
N LEU A 253 11.44 16.31 -7.91
CA LEU A 253 10.33 16.48 -7.00
C LEU A 253 9.47 15.21 -6.99
N MET A 254 9.23 14.64 -5.81
CA MET A 254 8.47 13.40 -5.60
C MET A 254 7.26 13.64 -4.69
N VAL A 255 6.07 13.27 -5.16
CA VAL A 255 4.81 13.35 -4.43
C VAL A 255 4.68 12.14 -3.50
N ILE A 256 4.40 12.40 -2.23
CA ILE A 256 4.22 11.37 -1.19
C ILE A 256 2.92 11.58 -0.42
N ASP A 257 2.52 10.57 0.35
CA ASP A 257 1.38 10.61 1.27
C ASP A 257 0.01 10.73 0.57
N LEU A 258 -0.35 9.67 -0.15
CA LEU A 258 -1.54 9.60 -1.01
C LEU A 258 -2.73 8.76 -0.46
N PRO A 259 -2.95 8.53 0.85
CA PRO A 259 -4.13 7.78 1.30
C PRO A 259 -5.46 8.54 1.06
N GLN A 260 -5.39 9.87 0.89
CA GLN A 260 -6.54 10.76 0.81
C GLN A 260 -6.88 11.22 -0.61
N VAL A 261 -6.30 10.60 -1.64
CA VAL A 261 -6.55 10.96 -3.05
C VAL A 261 -8.06 11.04 -3.32
N VAL A 262 -8.48 12.18 -3.88
CA VAL A 262 -9.87 12.53 -4.14
C VAL A 262 -10.16 12.34 -5.62
N ASP A 263 -11.20 11.56 -5.93
CA ASP A 263 -11.74 11.47 -7.29
C ASP A 263 -12.41 12.80 -7.66
N LEU A 264 -11.91 13.46 -8.70
CA LEU A 264 -12.34 14.79 -9.13
C LEU A 264 -13.75 14.82 -9.70
N VAL A 265 -14.19 13.71 -10.30
CA VAL A 265 -15.49 13.61 -10.98
C VAL A 265 -16.55 13.06 -10.04
N ALA A 266 -16.21 12.04 -9.25
CA ALA A 266 -17.15 11.39 -8.36
C ALA A 266 -17.36 12.13 -7.03
N ASN A 267 -16.45 13.02 -6.63
CA ASN A 267 -16.61 13.84 -5.43
C ASN A 267 -17.24 15.20 -5.77
N PRO A 268 -18.39 15.57 -5.16
CA PRO A 268 -18.99 16.89 -5.34
C PRO A 268 -18.07 18.06 -5.00
N GLY A 269 -17.09 17.86 -4.13
CA GLY A 269 -16.07 18.83 -3.76
C GLY A 269 -14.74 18.69 -4.50
N GLY A 270 -14.68 17.90 -5.58
CA GLY A 270 -13.44 17.56 -6.28
C GLY A 270 -12.67 18.78 -6.78
N ARG A 271 -13.37 19.74 -7.38
CA ARG A 271 -12.78 21.00 -7.88
C ARG A 271 -12.17 21.83 -6.74
N GLU A 272 -12.82 21.87 -5.58
CA GLU A 272 -12.34 22.60 -4.41
C GLU A 272 -11.04 21.98 -3.86
N PHE A 273 -10.93 20.65 -3.84
CA PHE A 273 -9.69 19.97 -3.47
C PHE A 273 -8.55 20.27 -4.44
N LEU A 274 -8.81 20.20 -5.76
CA LEU A 274 -7.82 20.57 -6.77
C LEU A 274 -7.37 22.03 -6.61
N THR A 275 -8.33 22.94 -6.45
CA THR A 275 -8.07 24.37 -6.25
C THR A 275 -7.21 24.62 -5.01
N ARG A 276 -7.46 23.89 -3.92
CA ARG A 276 -6.67 23.97 -2.70
C ARG A 276 -5.23 23.48 -2.91
N ASP A 277 -5.06 22.34 -3.57
CA ASP A 277 -3.73 21.79 -3.86
C ASP A 277 -2.88 22.79 -4.68
N VAL A 278 -3.48 23.37 -5.72
CA VAL A 278 -2.82 24.39 -6.57
C VAL A 278 -2.45 25.62 -5.74
N ARG A 279 -3.39 26.18 -4.97
CA ARG A 279 -3.16 27.40 -4.17
C ARG A 279 -2.11 27.20 -3.09
N ASN A 280 -2.08 26.02 -2.46
CA ASN A 280 -1.06 25.69 -1.45
C ASN A 280 0.35 25.71 -2.04
N LEU A 281 0.53 25.10 -3.22
CA LEU A 281 1.83 25.09 -3.90
C LEU A 281 2.19 26.47 -4.44
N ALA A 282 1.29 27.10 -5.20
CA ALA A 282 1.49 28.45 -5.74
C ALA A 282 1.89 29.44 -4.64
N GLY A 283 1.19 29.42 -3.51
CA GLY A 283 1.50 30.27 -2.36
C GLY A 283 2.87 29.99 -1.75
N TRP A 284 3.29 28.72 -1.68
CA TRP A 284 4.62 28.37 -1.20
C TRP A 284 5.71 28.87 -2.16
N PHE A 285 5.59 28.63 -3.46
CA PHE A 285 6.59 29.04 -4.46
C PHE A 285 6.68 30.57 -4.57
N HIS A 286 5.54 31.26 -4.54
CA HIS A 286 5.49 32.72 -4.51
C HIS A 286 6.22 33.28 -3.29
N ALA A 287 5.97 32.72 -2.10
CA ALA A 287 6.64 33.13 -0.86
C ALA A 287 8.16 32.84 -0.87
N ARG A 288 8.66 32.00 -1.78
CA ARG A 288 10.09 31.75 -1.99
C ARG A 288 10.74 32.63 -3.05
N GLY A 289 9.97 33.52 -3.68
CA GLY A 289 10.49 34.52 -4.62
C GLY A 289 10.16 34.22 -6.08
N LEU A 290 9.33 33.21 -6.38
CA LEU A 290 8.87 33.00 -7.74
C LEU A 290 7.90 34.14 -8.16
N PRO A 291 8.06 34.75 -9.35
CA PRO A 291 7.21 35.84 -9.80
C PRO A 291 5.72 35.52 -9.80
N GLU A 292 4.89 36.49 -9.41
CA GLU A 292 3.43 36.32 -9.27
C GLU A 292 2.75 35.79 -10.55
N HIS A 293 3.18 36.25 -11.72
CA HIS A 293 2.63 35.80 -13.01
C HIS A 293 2.89 34.32 -13.31
N LEU A 294 3.89 33.69 -12.68
CA LEU A 294 4.13 32.24 -12.81
C LEU A 294 3.33 31.44 -11.79
N THR A 295 3.05 32.04 -10.64
CA THR A 295 2.30 31.40 -9.54
C THR A 295 0.83 31.81 -9.52
N ALA A 296 0.30 32.38 -10.60
CA ALA A 296 -1.09 32.76 -10.72
C ALA A 296 -1.97 31.50 -10.67
N ALA A 297 -2.54 31.24 -9.50
CA ALA A 297 -3.22 29.97 -9.23
C ALA A 297 -4.49 29.78 -10.08
N ASP A 298 -5.22 30.84 -10.39
CA ASP A 298 -6.53 30.72 -11.04
C ASP A 298 -6.40 30.19 -12.49
N ASP A 299 -5.41 30.65 -13.26
CA ASP A 299 -5.13 30.17 -14.62
C ASP A 299 -4.76 28.67 -14.61
N LEU A 300 -3.91 28.27 -13.65
CA LEU A 300 -3.51 26.87 -13.48
C LEU A 300 -4.70 26.01 -13.04
N VAL A 301 -5.55 26.50 -12.14
CA VAL A 301 -6.77 25.79 -11.73
C VAL A 301 -7.71 25.59 -12.91
N GLU A 302 -7.92 26.60 -13.76
CA GLU A 302 -8.75 26.48 -14.95
C GLU A 302 -8.20 25.43 -15.92
N ALA A 303 -6.91 25.50 -16.23
CA ALA A 303 -6.24 24.53 -17.11
C ALA A 303 -6.35 23.09 -16.57
N LEU A 304 -6.10 22.88 -15.28
CA LEU A 304 -6.19 21.56 -14.65
C LEU A 304 -7.63 21.05 -14.54
N THR A 305 -8.59 21.95 -14.30
CA THR A 305 -10.02 21.59 -14.28
C THR A 305 -10.46 21.11 -15.66
N PHE A 306 -10.03 21.78 -16.72
CA PHE A 306 -10.28 21.34 -18.09
C PHE A 306 -9.60 19.99 -18.39
N ALA A 307 -8.33 19.83 -18.01
CA ALA A 307 -7.60 18.56 -18.17
C ALA A 307 -8.26 17.39 -17.43
N ALA A 308 -8.91 17.65 -16.30
CA ALA A 308 -9.68 16.67 -15.53
C ALA A 308 -11.08 16.37 -16.11
N GLY A 309 -11.49 17.04 -17.21
CA GLY A 309 -12.82 16.89 -17.80
C GLY A 309 -13.95 17.52 -16.97
N LEU A 310 -13.62 18.52 -16.14
CA LEU A 310 -14.57 19.24 -15.27
C LEU A 310 -14.95 20.63 -15.82
N GLY A 311 -14.40 21.03 -16.97
CA GLY A 311 -14.60 22.34 -17.62
C GLY A 311 -15.77 22.41 -18.58
#